data_AF-A0A2T9JS18-F1
#
_entry.id   AF-A0A2T9JS18-F1
#
_cell.length_a   1.000
_cell.length_b   1.000
_cell.length_c   1.000
_cell.angle_alpha   90.00
_cell.angle_beta   90.00
_cell.angle_gamma   90.00
#
_symmetry.space_group_name_H-M   'P 1'
#
loop_
_entity.id
_entity.type
_entity.pdbx_description
1 polymer ?
#
loop_
_entity_poly.entity_id
_entity_poly.type
_entity_poly.pdbx_seq_one_letter_code
_entity_poly.pdbx_strand_id
1 'polypeptide(L)'
;MEGVQGGRPSGLVLAAGRTRMGEEGMKRLLMVLGAAMVLAACSTSTPEPAPPPPPETPVAPPAIALPKPPAPEKDQCGLKEAQAFVGKNRTALPAPVDPSRWRVACTTCPVTMDYRADRLNILFNPDTGVVQQVKCG
;
A
#
# COMPACT_ATOMS: atom_id res chain seq x y z
N MET A 1 37.12 -20.77 -32.29
CA MET A 1 35.94 -21.66 -32.30
C MET A 1 35.06 -21.24 -31.14
N GLU A 2 33.85 -20.72 -31.24
CA GLU A 2 32.91 -20.33 -32.31
C GLU A 2 31.90 -19.39 -31.60
N GLY A 3 31.26 -18.46 -32.32
CA GLY A 3 30.12 -17.74 -31.73
C GLY A 3 29.83 -16.36 -32.30
N VAL A 4 29.55 -16.24 -33.60
CA VAL A 4 28.81 -15.09 -34.13
C VAL A 4 27.70 -15.57 -35.07
N GLN A 5 26.46 -15.45 -34.60
CA GLN A 5 25.20 -15.60 -35.34
C GLN A 5 24.23 -14.67 -34.59
N GLY A 6 23.67 -13.59 -35.12
CA GLY A 6 23.39 -13.25 -36.52
C GLY A 6 21.95 -13.66 -36.84
N GLY A 7 20.96 -12.80 -36.54
CA GLY A 7 19.58 -13.02 -36.98
C GLY A 7 18.53 -12.15 -36.29
N ARG A 8 18.13 -11.03 -36.93
CA ARG A 8 16.89 -10.28 -36.67
C ARG A 8 15.75 -10.95 -37.46
N PRO A 9 14.48 -10.84 -37.04
CA PRO A 9 13.59 -10.02 -37.85
C PRO A 9 12.50 -9.24 -37.08
N SER A 10 12.08 -8.14 -37.72
CA SER A 10 10.69 -7.63 -37.90
C SER A 10 9.77 -7.58 -36.67
N GLY A 11 9.32 -6.42 -36.19
CA GLY A 11 8.63 -5.39 -36.96
C GLY A 11 7.11 -5.62 -36.87
N LEU A 12 6.42 -4.90 -35.99
CA LEU A 12 4.99 -4.67 -36.11
C LEU A 12 4.62 -3.26 -35.62
N VAL A 13 4.13 -2.46 -36.55
CA VAL A 13 3.59 -1.11 -36.38
C VAL A 13 2.14 -1.27 -35.91
N LEU A 14 1.81 -0.78 -34.71
CA LEU A 14 0.40 -0.61 -34.33
C LEU A 14 -0.07 0.78 -34.74
N ALA A 15 -0.95 0.77 -35.75
CA ALA A 15 -1.62 1.94 -36.28
C ALA A 15 -2.60 2.53 -35.26
N ALA A 16 -2.55 3.86 -35.13
CA ALA A 16 -3.55 4.64 -34.44
C ALA A 16 -4.85 4.68 -35.25
N GLY A 17 -5.94 4.19 -34.68
CA GLY A 17 -7.31 4.35 -35.18
C GLY A 17 -8.15 5.09 -34.16
N ARG A 18 -8.22 6.42 -34.26
CA ARG A 18 -9.20 7.26 -33.56
C ARG A 18 -10.53 7.18 -34.31
N THR A 19 -11.57 6.64 -33.68
CA THR A 19 -12.97 6.91 -34.07
C THR A 19 -13.76 7.37 -32.85
N ARG A 20 -14.02 8.67 -32.81
CA ARG A 20 -15.13 9.28 -32.05
C ARG A 20 -16.40 9.09 -32.87
N MET A 21 -17.41 8.42 -32.34
CA MET A 21 -18.82 8.56 -32.73
C MET A 21 -19.63 7.69 -31.76
N GLY A 22 -20.62 8.12 -30.98
CA GLY A 22 -21.39 9.34 -30.90
C GLY A 22 -22.74 8.91 -30.28
N GLU A 23 -23.18 9.61 -29.24
CA GLU A 23 -24.38 9.35 -28.41
C GLU A 23 -25.71 9.54 -29.18
N GLU A 24 -25.69 9.45 -30.51
CA GLU A 24 -26.83 9.72 -31.39
C GLU A 24 -27.27 8.45 -32.17
N GLY A 25 -26.58 7.31 -31.96
CA GLY A 25 -26.88 6.03 -32.62
C GLY A 25 -27.92 5.17 -31.89
N MET A 26 -28.03 5.29 -30.56
CA MET A 26 -28.91 4.43 -29.75
C MET A 26 -30.39 4.82 -29.86
N LYS A 27 -30.68 6.10 -30.08
CA LYS A 27 -32.06 6.62 -30.15
C LYS A 27 -32.80 6.17 -31.42
N ARG A 28 -32.07 5.82 -32.48
CA ARG A 28 -32.67 5.39 -33.77
C ARG A 28 -33.11 3.92 -33.77
N LEU A 29 -32.62 3.11 -32.84
CA LEU A 29 -32.98 1.68 -32.74
C LEU A 29 -34.24 1.44 -31.90
N LEU A 30 -34.64 2.41 -31.07
CA LEU A 30 -35.77 2.28 -30.13
C LEU A 30 -37.11 2.82 -30.66
N MET A 31 -37.17 3.30 -31.90
CA MET A 31 -38.36 3.97 -32.46
C MET A 31 -39.26 3.06 -33.34
N VAL A 32 -39.18 1.73 -33.21
CA VAL A 32 -39.88 0.79 -34.12
C VAL A 32 -40.84 -0.19 -33.43
N LEU A 33 -40.96 -0.25 -32.11
CA LEU A 33 -41.90 -1.19 -31.45
C LEU A 33 -42.90 -0.51 -30.50
N GLY A 34 -43.59 0.52 -31.01
CA GLY A 34 -44.89 0.90 -30.49
C GLY A 34 -45.97 0.08 -31.21
N ALA A 35 -46.70 -0.78 -30.49
CA ALA A 35 -48.09 -1.18 -30.78
C ALA A 35 -48.51 -2.37 -29.91
N ALA A 36 -48.99 -2.10 -28.69
CA ALA A 36 -49.98 -2.95 -28.02
C ALA A 36 -50.66 -2.17 -26.89
N MET A 37 -51.58 -1.28 -27.29
CA MET A 37 -52.79 -0.99 -26.52
C MET A 37 -53.42 -2.32 -26.06
N VAL A 38 -53.95 -2.39 -24.83
CA VAL A 38 -55.35 -2.80 -24.53
C VAL A 38 -55.64 -2.64 -23.02
N LEU A 39 -56.58 -1.74 -22.77
CA LEU A 39 -57.57 -1.61 -21.68
C LEU A 39 -57.46 -2.49 -20.41
N ALA A 40 -57.39 -1.84 -19.25
CA ALA A 40 -58.08 -2.29 -18.04
C ALA A 40 -58.58 -1.07 -17.24
N ALA A 41 -59.91 -0.90 -17.22
CA ALA A 41 -60.61 0.10 -16.44
C ALA A 41 -60.65 -0.30 -14.95
N CYS A 42 -60.50 0.67 -14.05
CA CYS A 42 -61.43 0.91 -12.93
C CYS A 42 -61.03 2.19 -12.19
N SER A 43 -61.94 3.16 -12.23
CA SER A 43 -61.94 4.32 -11.33
C SER A 43 -62.26 3.85 -9.92
N THR A 44 -61.39 4.14 -8.97
CA THR A 44 -61.74 4.26 -7.56
C THR A 44 -60.97 5.46 -7.01
N SER A 45 -61.71 6.48 -6.59
CA SER A 45 -61.17 7.67 -5.94
C SER A 45 -60.99 7.35 -4.47
N THR A 46 -59.75 7.13 -4.05
CA THR A 46 -59.35 6.95 -2.65
C THR A 46 -58.92 8.30 -2.06
N PRO A 47 -59.33 8.65 -0.83
CA PRO A 47 -59.05 9.94 -0.19
C PRO A 47 -57.56 10.23 -0.03
N GLU A 48 -57.24 11.52 -0.14
CA GLU A 48 -55.91 12.12 -0.10
C GLU A 48 -55.11 11.72 1.16
N PRO A 49 -53.97 11.05 1.02
CA PRO A 49 -53.07 10.77 2.13
C PRO A 49 -52.35 12.05 2.59
N ALA A 50 -52.18 12.19 3.90
CA ALA A 50 -51.45 13.25 4.57
C ALA A 50 -50.07 13.54 3.93
N PRO A 51 -49.56 14.78 4.03
CA PRO A 51 -48.26 15.14 3.46
C PRO A 51 -47.16 14.20 3.97
N PRO A 52 -46.25 13.73 3.07
CA PRO A 52 -45.18 12.85 3.49
C PRO A 52 -44.22 13.57 4.45
N PRO A 53 -43.57 12.83 5.36
CA PRO A 53 -42.47 13.37 6.15
C PRO A 53 -41.34 13.87 5.24
N PRO A 54 -40.50 14.80 5.72
CA PRO A 54 -39.39 15.33 4.94
C PRO A 54 -38.48 14.19 4.44
N PRO A 55 -37.86 14.35 3.25
CA PRO A 55 -37.03 13.31 2.66
C PRO A 55 -35.88 12.97 3.61
N GLU A 56 -35.84 11.71 4.05
CA GLU A 56 -34.66 11.16 4.70
C GLU A 56 -33.52 11.19 3.68
N THR A 57 -32.55 12.06 3.93
CA THR A 57 -31.25 12.02 3.24
C THR A 57 -30.75 10.57 3.22
N PRO A 58 -30.42 10.00 2.05
CA PRO A 58 -29.86 8.66 1.99
C PRO A 58 -28.58 8.64 2.84
N VAL A 59 -28.62 7.88 3.93
CA VAL A 59 -27.43 7.61 4.74
C VAL A 59 -26.46 6.89 3.82
N ALA A 60 -25.33 7.54 3.50
CA ALA A 60 -24.29 6.94 2.70
C ALA A 60 -23.93 5.57 3.32
N PRO A 61 -23.78 4.51 2.52
CA PRO A 61 -23.38 3.21 3.05
C PRO A 61 -22.10 3.38 3.88
N PRO A 62 -21.95 2.67 5.01
CA PRO A 62 -20.78 2.81 5.85
C PRO A 62 -19.54 2.54 5.00
N ALA A 63 -18.63 3.52 4.94
CA ALA A 63 -17.37 3.35 4.25
C ALA A 63 -16.68 2.10 4.81
N ILE A 64 -16.51 1.10 3.96
CA ILE A 64 -15.76 -0.11 4.30
C ILE A 64 -14.33 0.35 4.58
N ALA A 65 -13.97 0.43 5.85
CA ALA A 65 -12.61 0.78 6.24
C ALA A 65 -11.69 -0.33 5.73
N LEU A 66 -10.82 -0.01 4.77
CA LEU A 66 -9.77 -0.94 4.37
C LEU A 66 -8.96 -1.29 5.62
N PRO A 67 -8.64 -2.58 5.86
CA PRO A 67 -7.81 -2.95 6.99
C PRO A 67 -6.47 -2.24 6.87
N LYS A 68 -6.05 -1.59 7.97
CA LYS A 68 -4.74 -0.94 8.06
C LYS A 68 -3.66 -2.00 7.78
N PRO A 69 -2.65 -1.71 6.94
CA PRO A 69 -1.55 -2.65 6.71
C PRO A 69 -0.98 -3.12 8.04
N PRO A 70 -0.68 -4.42 8.18
CA PRO A 70 -0.11 -4.94 9.43
C PRO A 70 1.15 -4.15 9.76
N ALA A 71 1.27 -3.74 11.03
CA ALA A 71 2.48 -3.09 11.50
C ALA A 71 3.65 -4.06 11.31
N PRO A 72 4.83 -3.59 10.88
CA PRO A 72 6.00 -4.45 10.79
C PRO A 72 6.26 -5.10 12.15
N GLU A 73 6.43 -6.42 12.13
CA GLU A 73 6.77 -7.21 13.31
C GLU A 73 8.06 -6.65 13.91
N LYS A 74 7.99 -6.12 15.13
CA LYS A 74 9.12 -5.49 15.79
C LYS A 74 10.02 -6.58 16.38
N ASP A 75 11.26 -6.63 15.91
CA ASP A 75 12.30 -7.49 16.50
C ASP A 75 12.54 -7.12 17.97
N GLN A 76 12.83 -8.11 18.83
CA GLN A 76 12.88 -7.95 20.30
C GLN A 76 13.72 -6.75 20.80
N CYS A 77 14.85 -6.47 20.14
CA CYS A 77 15.73 -5.35 20.48
C CYS A 77 15.93 -4.34 19.32
N GLY A 78 15.24 -4.49 18.18
CA GLY A 78 15.49 -3.68 16.98
C GLY A 78 16.74 -4.11 16.18
N LEU A 79 17.04 -5.41 16.21
CA LEU A 79 18.24 -5.98 15.56
C LEU A 79 18.21 -5.82 14.03
N LYS A 80 17.05 -6.05 13.42
CA LYS A 80 16.88 -6.11 11.97
C LYS A 80 17.14 -4.77 11.31
N GLU A 81 16.62 -3.69 11.89
CA GLU A 81 16.90 -2.33 11.43
C GLU A 81 18.37 -1.98 11.69
N ALA A 82 18.92 -2.40 12.84
CA ALA A 82 20.30 -2.12 13.20
C ALA A 82 21.32 -2.80 12.29
N GLN A 83 20.95 -3.92 11.67
CA GLN A 83 21.80 -4.66 10.73
C GLN A 83 22.27 -3.78 9.57
N ALA A 84 21.49 -2.78 9.18
CA ALA A 84 21.84 -1.82 8.12
C ALA A 84 23.06 -0.94 8.47
N PHE A 85 23.45 -0.86 9.74
CA PHE A 85 24.60 -0.08 10.17
C PHE A 85 25.92 -0.84 10.12
N VAL A 86 25.90 -2.17 9.97
CA VAL A 86 27.13 -2.95 9.83
C VAL A 86 27.90 -2.48 8.58
N GLY A 87 29.19 -2.22 8.74
CA GLY A 87 30.05 -1.64 7.70
C GLY A 87 29.99 -0.11 7.60
N LYS A 88 29.08 0.57 8.30
CA LYS A 88 29.04 2.04 8.37
C LYS A 88 29.86 2.55 9.57
N ASN A 89 30.24 3.83 9.52
CA ASN A 89 30.87 4.48 10.67
C ASN A 89 29.85 4.70 11.79
N ARG A 90 30.26 4.54 13.05
CA ARG A 90 29.42 4.77 14.24
C ARG A 90 28.81 6.18 14.30
N THR A 91 29.42 7.16 13.65
CA THR A 91 28.89 8.54 13.59
C THR A 91 27.64 8.66 12.73
N ALA A 92 27.35 7.67 11.88
CA ALA A 92 26.11 7.61 11.11
C ALA A 92 24.92 7.07 11.91
N LEU A 93 25.14 6.60 13.14
CA LEU A 93 24.06 6.13 14.00
C LEU A 93 23.18 7.31 14.42
N PRO A 94 21.84 7.15 14.41
CA PRO A 94 20.95 8.17 14.95
C PRO A 94 21.16 8.31 16.46
N ALA A 95 20.78 9.47 17.00
CA ALA A 95 20.69 9.64 18.44
C ALA A 95 19.72 8.58 19.01
N PRO A 96 20.13 7.77 20.01
CA PRO A 96 19.28 6.74 20.55
C PRO A 96 18.07 7.38 21.24
N VAL A 97 16.87 6.93 20.86
CA VAL A 97 15.61 7.37 21.48
C VAL A 97 15.54 6.96 22.95
N ASP A 98 16.10 5.79 23.27
CA ASP A 98 16.30 5.30 24.63
C ASP A 98 17.72 4.75 24.80
N PRO A 99 18.62 5.47 25.52
CA PRO A 99 19.98 5.02 25.75
C PRO A 99 20.06 3.77 26.64
N SER A 100 19.00 3.43 27.39
CA SER A 100 18.95 2.20 28.19
C SER A 100 18.76 0.96 27.32
N ARG A 101 18.21 1.14 26.11
CA ARG A 101 17.96 0.07 25.12
C ARG A 101 19.08 -0.08 24.12
N TRP A 102 19.96 0.92 23.99
CA TRP A 102 21.01 0.95 22.98
C TRP A 102 22.37 1.11 23.65
N ARG A 103 23.29 0.20 23.36
CA ARG A 103 24.70 0.31 23.77
C ARG A 103 25.59 0.37 22.55
N VAL A 104 26.34 1.47 22.41
CA VAL A 104 27.40 1.60 21.40
C VAL A 104 28.74 1.45 22.10
N ALA A 105 29.47 0.38 21.81
CA ALA A 105 30.73 0.05 22.47
C ALA A 105 31.76 -0.43 21.44
N CYS A 106 33.05 -0.29 21.73
CA CYS A 106 34.06 -0.83 20.84
C CYS A 106 34.21 -2.35 21.02
N THR A 107 34.64 -3.07 19.98
CA THR A 107 34.82 -4.53 20.00
C THR A 107 35.85 -5.01 21.03
N THR A 108 36.74 -4.12 21.47
CA THR A 108 37.80 -4.39 22.46
C THR A 108 37.55 -3.69 23.80
N CYS A 109 36.44 -2.95 23.92
CA CYS A 109 36.13 -2.19 25.12
C CYS A 109 35.64 -3.15 26.22
N PRO A 110 36.06 -2.95 27.48
CA PRO A 110 35.47 -3.68 28.58
C PRO A 110 33.99 -3.34 28.70
N VAL A 111 33.14 -4.36 28.75
CA VAL A 111 31.69 -4.24 28.92
C VAL A 111 31.22 -5.16 30.03
N THR A 112 30.22 -4.72 30.80
CA THR A 112 29.58 -5.57 31.79
C THR A 112 28.70 -6.62 31.10
N MET A 113 28.68 -7.83 31.66
CA MET A 113 27.94 -9.00 31.15
C MET A 113 26.52 -9.09 31.76
N ASP A 114 25.85 -7.95 31.90
CA ASP A 114 24.45 -7.86 32.31
C ASP A 114 23.57 -8.18 31.09
N TYR A 115 23.03 -9.40 31.00
CA TYR A 115 22.23 -9.78 29.83
C TYR A 115 20.86 -9.13 29.87
N ARG A 116 20.52 -8.44 28.77
CA ARG A 116 19.20 -7.84 28.55
C ARG A 116 18.72 -8.16 27.14
N ALA A 117 17.76 -9.07 27.03
CA ALA A 117 17.17 -9.48 25.74
C ALA A 117 16.62 -8.29 24.93
N ASP A 118 16.26 -7.24 25.65
CA ASP A 118 15.62 -6.04 25.15
C ASP A 118 16.64 -4.96 24.71
N ARG A 119 17.93 -5.12 25.05
CA ARG A 119 19.00 -4.19 24.70
C ARG A 119 19.69 -4.57 23.39
N LEU A 120 19.89 -3.59 22.52
CA LEU A 120 20.70 -3.68 21.32
C LEU A 120 22.15 -3.25 21.62
N ASN A 121 23.11 -4.10 21.25
CA ASN A 121 24.53 -3.79 21.28
C ASN A 121 25.02 -3.56 19.86
N ILE A 122 25.66 -2.42 19.65
CA ILE A 122 26.33 -2.05 18.42
C ILE A 122 27.82 -1.99 18.72
N LEU A 123 28.57 -2.94 18.15
CA LEU A 123 30.01 -3.06 18.37
C LEU A 123 30.77 -2.50 17.17
N PHE A 124 31.64 -1.53 17.41
CA PHE A 124 32.47 -0.91 16.38
C PHE A 124 33.95 -1.19 16.59
N ASN A 125 34.72 -1.22 15.50
CA ASN A 125 36.18 -1.28 15.56
C ASN A 125 36.72 0.07 16.09
N PRO A 126 37.55 0.09 17.15
CA PRO A 126 38.02 1.33 17.77
C PRO A 126 38.93 2.17 16.85
N ASP A 127 39.69 1.54 15.96
CA ASP A 127 40.65 2.21 15.08
C ASP A 127 39.95 2.88 13.89
N THR A 128 38.97 2.21 13.29
CA THR A 128 38.27 2.71 12.08
C THR A 128 36.93 3.38 12.39
N GLY A 129 36.36 3.14 13.57
CA GLY A 129 35.01 3.57 13.93
C GLY A 129 33.90 2.81 13.19
N VAL A 130 34.23 1.76 12.41
CA VAL A 130 33.26 1.00 11.61
C VAL A 130 32.52 -0.01 12.48
N VAL A 131 31.19 -0.02 12.40
CA VAL A 131 30.34 -1.02 13.07
C VAL A 131 30.61 -2.40 12.45
N GLN A 132 31.00 -3.35 13.30
CA GLN A 132 31.35 -4.71 12.89
C GLN A 132 30.22 -5.69 13.21
N GLN A 133 29.52 -5.47 14.31
CA GLN A 133 28.50 -6.40 14.79
C GLN A 133 27.36 -5.66 15.48
N VAL A 134 26.15 -6.18 15.29
CA VAL A 134 24.98 -5.84 16.09
C VAL A 134 24.42 -7.11 16.74
N LYS A 135 23.99 -7.03 17.99
CA LYS A 135 23.40 -8.18 18.71
C LYS A 135 22.47 -7.75 19.83
N CYS A 136 21.44 -8.53 20.11
CA CYS A 136 20.64 -8.36 21.34
C CYS A 136 21.40 -8.93 22.56
N GLY A 137 21.27 -8.29 23.72
CA GLY A 137 21.80 -8.80 24.99
C GLY A 137 22.36 -7.76 25.94
#